data_AF-A0A9D2L2K5-F1
#
_entry.id   AF-A0A9D2L2K5-F1
#
_cell.length_a   1.000
_cell.length_b   1.000
_cell.length_c   1.000
_cell.angle_alpha   90.00
_cell.angle_beta   90.00
_cell.angle_gamma   90.00
#
_symmetry.space_group_name_H-M   'P 1'
#
loop_
_entity.id
_entity.type
_entity.pdbx_description
1 polymer ?
#
loop_
_entity_poly.entity_id
_entity_poly.type
_entity_poly.pdbx_seq_one_letter_code
_entity_poly.pdbx_strand_id
1 'polypeptide(L)'
;MKKRRFACLALAAPVLLLAGCAGGTSRLTLSANWYSASDITSNISNTSEKLEYSVSFESTGTDALTLSYDPGKYTVELRNDTVNTGTRVEQCYYLSTRLEITGRYIVNGETGEDFTDVVTSEAWFLDVTTELRPVKSVKKVLTHSATNSAPDKPENAYTVYEYTYTTTYNEDCSEAQIKIEYTRPEEVPVQEVTVDVTGDGSYLDNETILFAMRGISPSVASTFRTINPVAQTQVSCGMTAVPTTESGKQYTFAVNGAPADRTPDVYSFTIGYSGNYAGQTQELTYAAKVTEGGVNTYRNVLLEMRVPALQSLGTLVYKLTSAEFNGK
;
A
#
# COMPACT_ATOMS: atom_id res chain seq x y z
N MET A 1 -23.82 -6.37 -23.84
CA MET A 1 -23.15 -6.01 -22.57
C MET A 1 -21.82 -5.36 -22.91
N LYS A 2 -21.71 -4.03 -22.74
CA LYS A 2 -20.52 -3.25 -23.13
C LYS A 2 -19.33 -3.73 -22.29
N LYS A 3 -18.32 -4.30 -22.94
CA LYS A 3 -17.07 -4.73 -22.32
C LYS A 3 -16.44 -3.48 -21.69
N ARG A 4 -16.53 -3.34 -20.36
CA ARG A 4 -15.76 -2.35 -19.61
C ARG A 4 -14.30 -2.79 -19.68
N ARG A 5 -13.62 -2.38 -20.75
CA ARG A 5 -12.16 -2.48 -20.89
C ARG A 5 -11.58 -1.32 -20.09
N PHE A 6 -11.33 -1.54 -18.80
CA PHE A 6 -10.54 -0.63 -17.98
C PHE A 6 -9.40 -1.43 -17.40
N ALA A 7 -8.18 -0.99 -17.70
CA ALA A 7 -6.98 -1.58 -17.16
C ALA A 7 -6.47 -0.83 -15.93
N CYS A 8 -5.45 -1.45 -15.33
CA CYS A 8 -4.61 -0.97 -14.24
C CYS A 8 -5.26 -0.90 -12.87
N LEU A 9 -5.03 -1.93 -12.06
CA LEU A 9 -3.99 -1.83 -11.04
C LEU A 9 -3.65 -3.22 -10.50
N ALA A 10 -2.37 -3.39 -10.17
CA ALA A 10 -1.69 -4.61 -9.79
C ALA A 10 -2.29 -5.26 -8.55
N LEU A 11 -3.31 -6.09 -8.75
CA LEU A 11 -3.98 -6.82 -7.71
C LEU A 11 -4.83 -7.98 -8.37
N ALA A 12 -4.28 -9.21 -8.57
CA ALA A 12 -4.95 -10.50 -8.94
C ALA A 12 -4.64 -11.82 -8.09
N ALA A 13 -5.67 -12.57 -7.64
CA ALA A 13 -5.75 -13.45 -6.43
C ALA A 13 -4.99 -14.82 -6.42
N PRO A 14 -5.04 -15.57 -5.29
CA PRO A 14 -6.14 -16.53 -5.14
C PRO A 14 -6.89 -16.52 -3.79
N VAL A 15 -8.13 -17.00 -3.93
CA VAL A 15 -9.17 -17.32 -2.95
C VAL A 15 -8.65 -18.02 -1.69
N LEU A 16 -9.05 -17.51 -0.52
CA LEU A 16 -9.36 -18.36 0.63
C LEU A 16 -10.86 -18.28 0.91
N LEU A 17 -11.53 -19.41 0.65
CA LEU A 17 -12.78 -19.77 1.28
C LEU A 17 -12.52 -19.90 2.78
N LEU A 18 -12.90 -18.89 3.55
CA LEU A 18 -13.28 -19.11 4.93
C LEU A 18 -14.71 -18.61 5.08
N ALA A 19 -15.61 -19.58 5.25
CA ALA A 19 -16.87 -19.38 5.93
C ALA A 19 -16.57 -18.88 7.36
N GLY A 20 -16.27 -17.59 7.49
CA GLY A 20 -16.53 -16.86 8.71
C GLY A 20 -18.03 -16.68 8.77
N CYS A 21 -18.67 -17.36 9.72
CA CYS A 21 -20.08 -17.18 10.03
C CYS A 21 -20.40 -15.67 10.08
N ALA A 22 -21.64 -15.30 9.73
CA ALA A 22 -22.19 -13.96 9.82
C ALA A 22 -22.25 -13.42 11.27
N GLY A 23 -21.12 -13.35 11.95
CA GLY A 23 -20.85 -12.56 13.15
C GLY A 23 -19.92 -11.43 12.75
N GLY A 24 -20.26 -10.20 13.14
CA GLY A 24 -19.64 -8.97 12.65
C GLY A 24 -18.10 -8.97 12.67
N THR A 25 -17.51 -8.29 11.69
CA THR A 25 -16.07 -8.01 11.66
C THR A 25 -15.68 -7.28 12.96
N SER A 26 -14.81 -7.89 13.76
CA SER A 26 -14.30 -7.24 14.97
C SER A 26 -13.46 -6.01 14.60
N ARG A 27 -13.54 -4.95 15.40
CA ARG A 27 -12.69 -3.76 15.22
C ARG A 27 -11.23 -4.12 15.49
N LEU A 28 -10.33 -3.55 14.70
CA LEU A 28 -8.89 -3.68 14.89
C LEU A 28 -8.48 -3.00 16.19
N THR A 29 -7.61 -3.66 16.95
CA THR A 29 -6.89 -2.99 18.03
C THR A 29 -5.62 -2.38 17.45
N LEU A 30 -5.51 -1.05 17.50
CA LEU A 30 -4.38 -0.31 16.94
C LEU A 30 -3.49 0.25 18.06
N SER A 31 -2.19 0.29 17.79
CA SER A 31 -1.16 0.89 18.66
C SER A 31 -0.24 1.79 17.84
N ALA A 32 0.20 2.90 18.43
CA ALA A 32 1.08 3.87 17.75
C ALA A 32 2.54 3.40 17.75
N ASN A 33 2.81 2.22 17.17
CA ASN A 33 4.14 1.59 17.18
C ASN A 33 5.17 2.32 16.31
N TRP A 34 4.83 3.44 15.67
CA TRP A 34 5.79 4.34 15.00
C TRP A 34 6.53 5.29 15.94
N TYR A 35 6.19 5.30 17.24
CA TYR A 35 6.94 6.01 18.27
C TYR A 35 8.07 5.15 18.84
N SER A 36 9.15 5.80 19.29
CA SER A 36 10.25 5.08 19.96
C SER A 36 9.85 4.69 21.38
N ALA A 37 9.12 5.56 22.08
CA ALA A 37 8.63 5.28 23.42
C ALA A 37 7.35 4.46 23.37
N SER A 38 7.37 3.28 23.99
CA SER A 38 6.29 2.30 23.94
C SER A 38 5.03 2.67 24.74
N ASP A 39 5.09 3.76 25.52
CA ASP A 39 4.02 4.32 26.35
C ASP A 39 3.26 5.48 25.69
N ILE A 40 3.69 5.95 24.51
CA ILE A 40 2.97 6.97 23.74
C ILE A 40 1.77 6.31 23.05
N THR A 41 0.57 6.63 23.55
CA THR A 41 -0.68 6.00 23.07
C THR A 41 -1.62 6.92 22.32
N SER A 42 -1.46 8.25 22.36
CA SER A 42 -2.54 9.15 21.90
C SER A 42 -2.15 10.57 21.47
N ASN A 43 -0.87 10.96 21.45
CA ASN A 43 -0.51 12.33 21.08
C ASN A 43 0.36 12.33 19.82
N ILE A 44 -0.17 12.94 18.75
CA ILE A 44 0.61 13.35 17.57
C ILE A 44 1.65 14.38 18.04
N SER A 45 2.81 13.89 18.49
CA SER A 45 3.96 14.73 18.90
C SER A 45 4.88 14.97 17.70
N ASN A 46 5.67 16.06 17.70
CA ASN A 46 6.61 16.47 16.63
C ASN A 46 7.46 15.30 16.09
N THR A 47 6.91 14.55 15.17
CA THR A 47 7.48 13.31 14.65
C THR A 47 7.46 13.40 13.15
N SER A 48 8.62 13.26 12.56
CA SER A 48 8.73 13.09 11.13
C SER A 48 9.57 11.84 10.88
N GLU A 49 9.20 11.11 9.86
CA GLU A 49 9.90 9.91 9.43
C GLU A 49 10.08 9.96 7.93
N LYS A 50 11.26 9.57 7.46
CA LYS A 50 11.53 9.38 6.05
C LYS A 50 12.13 7.99 5.85
N LEU A 51 11.46 7.18 5.06
CA LEU A 51 11.91 5.85 4.68
C LEU A 51 12.27 5.82 3.20
N GLU A 52 13.36 5.14 2.87
CA GLU A 52 13.76 4.87 1.50
C GLU A 52 13.90 3.36 1.29
N TYR A 53 13.42 2.90 0.15
CA TYR A 53 13.44 1.51 -0.27
C TYR A 53 14.08 1.39 -1.64
N SER A 54 14.93 0.39 -1.82
CA SER A 54 15.28 -0.10 -3.15
C SER A 54 14.12 -0.94 -3.69
N VAL A 55 13.88 -0.83 -4.99
CA VAL A 55 12.90 -1.65 -5.70
C VAL A 55 13.62 -2.47 -6.74
N SER A 56 13.42 -3.78 -6.71
CA SER A 56 13.98 -4.73 -7.66
C SER A 56 12.87 -5.58 -8.25
N PHE A 57 13.16 -6.31 -9.33
CA PHE A 57 12.17 -7.13 -10.01
C PHE A 57 12.67 -8.54 -10.21
N GLU A 58 11.85 -9.50 -9.76
CA GLU A 58 12.05 -10.92 -9.95
C GLU A 58 11.12 -11.39 -11.07
N SER A 59 11.66 -11.62 -12.27
CA SER A 59 10.89 -12.12 -13.41
C SER A 59 10.54 -13.60 -13.24
N THR A 60 9.38 -14.00 -13.78
CA THR A 60 8.92 -15.40 -13.77
C THR A 60 9.45 -16.26 -14.94
N GLY A 61 10.23 -15.69 -15.88
CA GLY A 61 10.80 -16.42 -17.04
C GLY A 61 9.70 -17.00 -17.97
N THR A 62 9.95 -17.99 -18.84
CA THR A 62 10.36 -17.82 -20.26
C THR A 62 9.14 -17.74 -21.21
N ASP A 63 8.14 -16.94 -20.85
CA ASP A 63 6.90 -16.82 -21.62
C ASP A 63 7.05 -15.92 -22.86
N ALA A 64 6.09 -16.04 -23.79
CA ALA A 64 6.03 -15.22 -25.01
C ALA A 64 5.94 -13.71 -24.73
N LEU A 65 5.49 -13.34 -23.53
CA LEU A 65 5.47 -11.98 -22.99
C LEU A 65 6.23 -11.99 -21.67
N THR A 66 7.26 -11.15 -21.55
CA THR A 66 7.94 -10.91 -20.28
C THR A 66 8.01 -9.42 -19.99
N LEU A 67 8.15 -9.10 -18.71
CA LEU A 67 8.37 -7.76 -18.20
C LEU A 67 9.74 -7.72 -17.54
N SER A 68 10.44 -6.60 -17.67
CA SER A 68 11.65 -6.32 -16.92
C SER A 68 11.55 -4.93 -16.34
N TYR A 69 12.01 -4.75 -15.10
CA TYR A 69 12.22 -3.44 -14.52
C TYR A 69 13.68 -3.29 -14.12
N ASP A 70 14.25 -2.12 -14.40
CA ASP A 70 15.52 -1.70 -13.85
C ASP A 70 15.34 -1.36 -12.34
N PRO A 71 16.42 -1.32 -11.54
CA PRO A 71 16.32 -0.95 -10.14
C PRO A 71 15.62 0.41 -9.95
N GLY A 72 14.57 0.42 -9.14
CA GLY A 72 13.78 1.60 -8.82
C GLY A 72 13.98 2.09 -7.39
N LYS A 73 13.28 3.18 -7.06
CA LYS A 73 13.27 3.76 -5.70
C LYS A 73 11.83 3.98 -5.24
N TYR A 74 11.57 3.63 -3.99
CA TYR A 74 10.33 3.97 -3.30
C TYR A 74 10.64 4.76 -2.02
N THR A 75 9.95 5.88 -1.83
CA THR A 75 10.12 6.74 -0.65
C THR A 75 8.81 6.92 0.08
N VAL A 76 8.89 7.00 1.40
CA VAL A 76 7.77 7.29 2.30
C VAL A 76 8.18 8.42 3.23
N GLU A 77 7.32 9.41 3.39
CA GLU A 77 7.48 10.49 4.37
C GLU A 77 6.22 10.56 5.22
N LEU A 78 6.39 10.44 6.54
CA LEU A 78 5.35 10.70 7.52
C LEU A 78 5.72 11.98 8.26
N ARG A 79 4.78 12.89 8.41
CA ARG A 79 4.93 14.06 9.29
C ARG A 79 3.59 14.41 9.92
N ASN A 80 3.65 15.27 10.92
CA ASN A 80 2.44 15.87 11.46
C ASN A 80 1.94 16.97 10.53
N ASP A 81 0.63 17.14 10.49
CA ASP A 81 -0.04 18.23 9.80
C ASP A 81 -1.33 18.61 10.54
N THR A 82 -2.00 19.64 10.06
CA THR A 82 -3.37 19.97 10.46
C THR A 82 -4.30 19.81 9.28
N VAL A 83 -5.49 19.25 9.52
CA VAL A 83 -6.51 19.06 8.48
C VAL A 83 -7.85 19.60 8.95
N ASN A 84 -8.60 20.20 8.03
CA ASN A 84 -9.96 20.62 8.27
C ASN A 84 -10.89 19.42 8.02
N THR A 85 -11.61 18.97 9.07
CA THR A 85 -12.59 17.87 8.99
C THR A 85 -14.02 18.36 8.77
N GLY A 86 -14.17 19.62 8.34
CA GLY A 86 -15.43 20.31 8.10
C GLY A 86 -15.64 21.42 9.13
N THR A 87 -16.02 21.04 10.34
CA THR A 87 -16.37 21.99 11.42
C THR A 87 -15.19 22.40 12.31
N ARG A 88 -14.06 21.69 12.22
CA ARG A 88 -12.89 21.87 13.07
C ARG A 88 -11.59 21.62 12.31
N VAL A 89 -10.50 22.17 12.84
CA VAL A 89 -9.14 21.85 12.43
C VAL A 89 -8.56 20.88 13.45
N GLU A 90 -8.14 19.71 13.00
CA GLU A 90 -7.58 18.64 13.84
C GLU A 90 -6.10 18.42 13.53
N GLN A 91 -5.33 18.01 14.54
CA GLN A 91 -3.99 17.45 14.31
C GLN A 91 -4.14 16.10 13.60
N CYS A 92 -3.30 15.84 12.62
CA CYS A 92 -3.33 14.63 11.82
C CYS A 92 -1.93 14.19 11.41
N TYR A 93 -1.84 12.98 10.89
CA TYR A 93 -0.69 12.53 10.13
C TYR A 93 -0.88 12.88 8.66
N TYR A 94 0.22 13.32 8.03
CA TYR A 94 0.39 13.40 6.60
C TYR A 94 1.38 12.34 6.15
N LEU A 95 0.96 11.44 5.28
CA LEU A 95 1.77 10.40 4.67
C LEU A 95 1.92 10.68 3.17
N SER A 96 3.16 10.86 2.72
CA SER A 96 3.50 11.00 1.30
C SER A 96 4.31 9.80 0.84
N THR A 97 4.02 9.27 -0.33
CA THR A 97 4.80 8.19 -0.93
C THR A 97 5.10 8.47 -2.40
N ARG A 98 6.23 7.95 -2.90
CA ARG A 98 6.63 8.02 -4.31
C ARG A 98 7.37 6.76 -4.73
N LEU A 99 6.86 6.10 -5.75
CA LEU A 99 7.55 5.08 -6.54
C LEU A 99 7.93 5.68 -7.90
N GLU A 100 9.15 5.41 -8.33
CA GLU A 100 9.60 5.66 -9.69
C GLU A 100 10.45 4.47 -10.15
N ILE A 101 10.08 3.88 -11.29
CA ILE A 101 10.74 2.69 -11.82
C ILE A 101 10.66 2.65 -13.35
N THR A 102 11.77 2.27 -13.98
CA THR A 102 11.85 2.13 -15.44
C THR A 102 11.73 0.66 -15.83
N GLY A 103 10.95 0.37 -16.85
CA GLY A 103 10.75 -0.99 -17.32
C GLY A 103 10.64 -1.09 -18.84
N ARG A 104 10.56 -2.33 -19.31
CA ARG A 104 10.42 -2.68 -20.73
C ARG A 104 9.66 -4.00 -20.87
N TYR A 105 8.82 -4.08 -21.90
CA TYR A 105 8.16 -5.33 -22.30
C TYR A 105 9.02 -6.04 -23.36
N ILE A 106 9.09 -7.36 -23.26
CA ILE A 106 9.77 -8.21 -24.26
C ILE A 106 8.74 -9.21 -24.77
N VAL A 107 8.55 -9.24 -26.09
CA VAL A 107 7.56 -10.08 -26.77
C VAL A 107 8.24 -10.92 -27.83
N ASN A 108 8.15 -12.24 -27.73
CA ASN A 108 8.78 -13.17 -28.68
C ASN A 108 10.29 -12.90 -28.93
N GLY A 109 10.99 -12.42 -27.89
CA GLY A 109 12.41 -12.03 -27.96
C GLY A 109 12.68 -10.64 -28.52
N GLU A 110 11.65 -9.91 -28.97
CA GLU A 110 11.75 -8.50 -29.35
C GLU A 110 11.57 -7.61 -28.11
N THR A 111 12.53 -6.72 -27.87
CA THR A 111 12.50 -5.77 -26.75
C THR A 111 11.80 -4.49 -27.19
N GLY A 112 10.76 -4.08 -26.46
CA GLY A 112 10.08 -2.81 -26.66
C GLY A 112 10.85 -1.61 -26.12
N GLU A 113 10.28 -0.42 -26.30
CA GLU A 113 10.83 0.81 -25.75
C GLU A 113 10.79 0.81 -24.21
N ASP A 114 11.78 1.50 -23.62
CA ASP A 114 11.79 1.78 -22.19
C ASP A 114 10.64 2.72 -21.83
N PHE A 115 9.99 2.43 -20.72
CA PHE A 115 8.97 3.28 -20.12
C PHE A 115 9.28 3.55 -18.66
N THR A 116 8.71 4.64 -18.13
CA THR A 116 8.80 4.96 -16.70
C THR A 116 7.42 4.97 -16.08
N ASP A 117 7.26 4.18 -15.03
CA ASP A 117 6.07 4.17 -14.18
C ASP A 117 6.34 5.00 -12.93
N VAL A 118 5.36 5.84 -12.58
CA VAL A 118 5.43 6.74 -11.43
C VAL A 118 4.14 6.65 -10.65
N VAL A 119 4.23 6.39 -9.35
CA VAL A 119 3.08 6.41 -8.44
C VAL A 119 3.41 7.32 -7.28
N THR A 120 2.58 8.34 -7.04
CA THR A 120 2.68 9.17 -5.84
C THR A 120 1.38 9.11 -5.06
N SER A 121 1.45 9.07 -3.74
CA SER A 121 0.27 9.23 -2.90
C SER A 121 0.50 10.21 -1.76
N GLU A 122 -0.57 10.89 -1.36
CA GLU A 122 -0.64 11.80 -0.22
C GLU A 122 -1.89 11.43 0.57
N ALA A 123 -1.77 11.21 1.88
CA ALA A 123 -2.90 10.84 2.73
C ALA A 123 -2.88 11.60 4.05
N TRP A 124 -4.06 12.05 4.48
CA TRP A 124 -4.32 12.70 5.76
C TRP A 124 -5.25 11.81 6.56
N PHE A 125 -4.82 11.45 7.77
CA PHE A 125 -5.57 10.59 8.68
C PHE A 125 -5.27 10.95 10.13
N LEU A 126 -6.23 10.68 11.00
CA LEU A 126 -6.16 11.01 12.42
C LEU A 126 -5.39 9.92 13.20
N ASP A 127 -5.28 10.07 14.52
CA ASP A 127 -4.50 9.15 15.35
C ASP A 127 -5.22 7.82 15.69
N VAL A 128 -4.51 6.93 16.39
CA VAL A 128 -5.02 5.61 16.78
C VAL A 128 -6.25 5.65 17.70
N THR A 129 -6.48 6.74 18.44
CA THR A 129 -7.67 6.88 19.29
C THR A 129 -8.94 7.08 18.47
N THR A 130 -8.77 7.50 17.22
CA THR A 130 -9.82 7.62 16.20
C THR A 130 -9.78 6.46 15.19
N GLU A 131 -9.09 5.36 15.51
CA GLU A 131 -8.90 4.21 14.62
C GLU A 131 -8.20 4.55 13.29
N LEU A 132 -7.31 5.55 13.28
CA LEU A 132 -6.65 6.07 12.07
C LEU A 132 -7.66 6.56 11.02
N ARG A 133 -8.76 7.17 11.46
CA ARG A 133 -9.84 7.66 10.59
C ARG A 133 -9.26 8.49 9.43
N PRO A 134 -9.54 8.12 8.18
CA PRO A 134 -9.05 8.86 7.03
C PRO A 134 -9.86 10.13 6.82
N VAL A 135 -9.19 11.17 6.31
CA VAL A 135 -9.81 12.46 5.99
C VAL A 135 -9.73 12.74 4.50
N LYS A 136 -8.56 12.49 3.90
CA LYS A 136 -8.34 12.69 2.47
C LYS A 136 -7.18 11.81 1.98
N SER A 137 -7.29 11.31 0.75
CA SER A 137 -6.17 10.71 0.03
C SER A 137 -6.14 11.20 -1.42
N VAL A 138 -4.95 11.37 -1.97
CA VAL A 138 -4.71 11.70 -3.38
C VAL A 138 -3.65 10.75 -3.89
N LYS A 139 -3.92 10.05 -4.99
CA LYS A 139 -2.98 9.17 -5.69
C LYS A 139 -2.86 9.63 -7.13
N LYS A 140 -1.64 9.78 -7.62
CA LYS A 140 -1.35 9.99 -9.03
C LYS A 140 -0.60 8.78 -9.56
N VAL A 141 -1.01 8.29 -10.71
CA VAL A 141 -0.50 7.07 -11.32
C VAL A 141 -0.17 7.36 -12.76
N LEU A 142 1.07 7.08 -13.16
CA LEU A 142 1.48 6.84 -14.54
C LEU A 142 1.96 5.39 -14.61
N THR A 143 1.31 4.56 -15.41
CA THR A 143 1.66 3.14 -15.54
C THR A 143 1.48 2.60 -16.95
N HIS A 144 2.36 1.68 -17.34
CA HIS A 144 2.30 0.91 -18.57
C HIS A 144 1.87 -0.52 -18.23
N SER A 145 0.58 -0.76 -18.07
CA SER A 145 0.11 -2.09 -17.65
C SER A 145 -0.22 -3.01 -18.81
N ALA A 146 0.13 -4.28 -18.63
CA ALA A 146 -0.15 -5.34 -19.58
C ALA A 146 -1.66 -5.51 -19.79
N THR A 147 -2.11 -5.39 -21.04
CA THR A 147 -3.53 -5.51 -21.43
C THR A 147 -3.80 -6.72 -22.33
N ASN A 148 -2.75 -7.31 -22.89
CA ASN A 148 -2.82 -8.48 -23.75
C ASN A 148 -1.86 -9.55 -23.22
N SER A 149 -2.37 -10.77 -22.97
CA SER A 149 -1.56 -11.90 -22.50
C SER A 149 -0.78 -12.60 -23.61
N ALA A 150 -1.09 -12.30 -24.88
CA ALA A 150 -0.38 -12.82 -26.04
C ALA A 150 -0.31 -11.73 -27.13
N PRO A 151 0.45 -10.65 -26.90
CA PRO A 151 0.69 -9.64 -27.92
C PRO A 151 1.61 -10.17 -29.02
N ASP A 152 1.39 -9.72 -30.25
CA ASP A 152 2.28 -10.08 -31.37
C ASP A 152 3.57 -9.24 -31.38
N LYS A 153 3.55 -8.07 -30.72
CA LYS A 153 4.65 -7.10 -30.66
C LYS A 153 4.68 -6.34 -29.33
N PRO A 154 5.83 -5.80 -28.89
CA PRO A 154 5.95 -5.08 -27.62
C PRO A 154 5.00 -3.89 -27.45
N GLU A 155 4.77 -3.08 -28.50
CA GLU A 155 3.88 -1.91 -28.44
C GLU A 155 2.40 -2.29 -28.22
N ASN A 156 2.05 -3.55 -28.45
CA ASN A 156 0.70 -4.09 -28.25
C ASN A 156 0.55 -4.80 -26.88
N ALA A 157 1.63 -4.89 -26.09
CA ALA A 157 1.62 -5.60 -24.83
C ALA A 157 0.87 -4.85 -23.72
N TYR A 158 0.88 -3.51 -23.79
CA TYR A 158 0.43 -2.66 -22.71
C TYR A 158 -0.49 -1.53 -23.16
N THR A 159 -1.07 -0.85 -22.18
CA THR A 159 -1.75 0.42 -22.37
C THR A 159 -1.27 1.38 -21.30
N VAL A 160 -1.07 2.63 -21.70
CA VAL A 160 -0.63 3.69 -20.78
C VAL A 160 -1.82 4.27 -20.06
N TYR A 161 -1.73 4.33 -18.74
CA TYR A 161 -2.71 4.98 -17.88
C TYR A 161 -2.03 6.07 -17.09
N GLU A 162 -2.62 7.25 -17.18
CA GLU A 162 -2.20 8.41 -16.39
C GLU A 162 -3.47 9.00 -15.78
N TYR A 163 -3.55 8.99 -14.46
CA TYR A 163 -4.73 9.49 -13.75
C TYR A 163 -4.43 9.95 -12.34
N THR A 164 -5.32 10.78 -11.82
CA THR A 164 -5.40 11.17 -10.41
C THR A 164 -6.66 10.58 -9.80
N TYR A 165 -6.50 9.87 -8.68
CA TYR A 165 -7.57 9.35 -7.83
C TYR A 165 -7.57 10.14 -6.52
N THR A 166 -8.69 10.77 -6.17
CA THR A 166 -8.85 11.50 -4.91
C THR A 166 -10.01 10.88 -4.12
N THR A 167 -9.78 10.64 -2.83
CA THR A 167 -10.83 10.30 -1.86
C THR A 167 -10.94 11.40 -0.83
N THR A 168 -12.16 11.82 -0.52
CA THR A 168 -12.46 12.72 0.59
C THR A 168 -13.56 12.13 1.45
N TYR A 169 -13.38 12.16 2.76
CA TYR A 169 -14.32 11.58 3.71
C TYR A 169 -15.09 12.69 4.43
N ASN A 170 -16.36 12.42 4.74
CA ASN A 170 -17.14 13.30 5.62
C ASN A 170 -16.67 13.17 7.09
N GLU A 171 -17.13 14.08 7.96
CA GLU A 171 -16.57 14.23 9.32
C GLU A 171 -16.66 12.96 10.17
N ASP A 172 -17.72 12.17 10.01
CA ASP A 172 -17.93 10.92 10.74
C ASP A 172 -17.41 9.68 10.00
N CYS A 173 -16.84 9.85 8.81
CA CYS A 173 -16.37 8.78 7.92
C CYS A 173 -17.49 7.77 7.60
N SER A 174 -18.72 8.26 7.41
CA SER A 174 -19.85 7.47 6.91
C SER A 174 -19.99 7.50 5.38
N GLU A 175 -19.36 8.46 4.70
CA GLU A 175 -19.37 8.61 3.25
C GLU A 175 -17.97 8.96 2.73
N ALA A 176 -17.64 8.42 1.57
CA ALA A 176 -16.43 8.74 0.83
C ALA A 176 -16.79 9.24 -0.58
N GLN A 177 -16.36 10.46 -0.91
CA GLN A 177 -16.38 10.98 -2.26
C GLN A 177 -15.10 10.57 -2.98
N ILE A 178 -15.27 9.87 -4.09
CA ILE A 178 -14.21 9.42 -4.98
C ILE A 178 -14.27 10.24 -6.26
N LYS A 179 -13.12 10.77 -6.68
CA LYS A 179 -12.94 11.43 -7.98
C LYS A 179 -11.77 10.82 -8.73
N ILE A 180 -11.99 10.43 -9.98
CA ILE A 180 -10.96 9.90 -10.88
C ILE A 180 -10.88 10.76 -12.14
N GLU A 181 -9.68 11.29 -12.41
CA GLU A 181 -9.39 12.15 -13.54
C GLU A 181 -8.28 11.51 -14.37
N TYR A 182 -8.60 11.06 -15.58
CA TYR A 182 -7.64 10.50 -16.52
C TYR A 182 -7.07 11.61 -17.40
N THR A 183 -5.74 11.66 -17.51
CA THR A 183 -5.05 12.34 -18.61
C THR A 183 -4.67 11.33 -19.70
N ARG A 184 -4.58 10.04 -19.37
CA ARG A 184 -4.46 8.95 -20.35
C ARG A 184 -5.30 7.74 -19.88
N PRO A 185 -6.25 7.24 -20.70
CA PRO A 185 -6.68 7.77 -21.99
C PRO A 185 -7.44 9.11 -21.83
N GLU A 186 -7.27 10.03 -22.79
CA GLU A 186 -7.90 11.37 -22.75
C GLU A 186 -9.43 11.30 -22.92
N GLU A 187 -9.94 10.27 -23.58
CA GLU A 187 -11.37 10.10 -23.86
C GLU A 187 -12.19 9.62 -22.65
N VAL A 188 -11.54 9.24 -21.54
CA VAL A 188 -12.24 8.77 -20.34
C VAL A 188 -12.77 9.98 -19.57
N PRO A 189 -14.09 10.13 -19.40
CA PRO A 189 -14.65 11.25 -18.65
C PRO A 189 -14.25 11.17 -17.18
N VAL A 190 -14.20 12.33 -16.52
CA VAL A 190 -14.07 12.41 -15.06
C VAL A 190 -15.15 11.56 -14.40
N GLN A 191 -14.74 10.72 -13.47
CA GLN A 191 -15.64 9.83 -12.73
C GLN A 191 -15.76 10.34 -11.31
N GLU A 192 -16.98 10.58 -10.86
CA GLU A 192 -17.29 11.00 -9.50
C GLU A 192 -18.35 10.07 -8.93
N VAL A 193 -18.09 9.53 -7.74
CA VAL A 193 -18.99 8.61 -7.06
C VAL A 193 -18.91 8.84 -5.56
N THR A 194 -20.05 8.75 -4.89
CA THR A 194 -20.11 8.69 -3.42
C THR A 194 -20.35 7.23 -3.03
N VAL A 195 -19.54 6.75 -2.09
CA VAL A 195 -19.62 5.40 -1.56
C VAL A 195 -19.92 5.48 -0.06
N ASP A 196 -20.95 4.77 0.37
CA ASP A 196 -21.28 4.65 1.78
C ASP A 196 -20.23 3.79 2.49
N VAL A 197 -19.61 4.35 3.53
CA VAL A 197 -18.69 3.67 4.43
C VAL A 197 -19.51 3.07 5.57
N THR A 198 -19.92 1.82 5.39
CA THR A 198 -20.90 1.15 6.25
C THR A 198 -20.40 -0.20 6.76
N GLY A 199 -21.03 -0.70 7.82
CA GLY A 199 -20.76 -2.02 8.41
C GLY A 199 -19.92 -1.96 9.69
N ASP A 200 -19.95 -3.06 10.44
CA ASP A 200 -19.23 -3.20 11.71
C ASP A 200 -17.77 -3.60 11.50
N GLY A 201 -16.84 -3.02 12.26
CA GLY A 201 -15.39 -3.25 12.16
C GLY A 201 -14.64 -2.02 11.68
N SER A 202 -13.32 -2.14 11.54
CA SER A 202 -12.46 -1.00 11.17
C SER A 202 -12.45 -0.74 9.66
N TYR A 203 -12.31 0.53 9.31
CA TYR A 203 -12.13 1.02 7.95
C TYR A 203 -10.76 1.68 7.82
N LEU A 204 -10.01 1.35 6.77
CA LEU A 204 -8.70 1.94 6.46
C LEU A 204 -8.70 2.42 5.01
N ASP A 205 -8.23 3.64 4.77
CA ASP A 205 -8.05 4.15 3.41
C ASP A 205 -6.91 3.39 2.72
N ASN A 206 -7.08 3.12 1.42
CA ASN A 206 -6.14 2.34 0.63
C ASN A 206 -4.69 2.85 0.72
N GLU A 207 -4.50 4.17 0.78
CA GLU A 207 -3.17 4.80 0.84
C GLU A 207 -2.57 4.77 2.25
N THR A 208 -3.32 4.32 3.26
CA THR A 208 -2.88 4.22 4.67
C THR A 208 -2.69 2.79 5.17
N ILE A 209 -3.14 1.77 4.43
CA ILE A 209 -3.10 0.36 4.87
C ILE A 209 -1.69 -0.06 5.28
N LEU A 210 -0.69 0.16 4.41
CA LEU A 210 0.71 -0.23 4.69
C LEU A 210 1.29 0.48 5.92
N PHE A 211 0.82 1.68 6.23
CA PHE A 211 1.18 2.38 7.46
C PHE A 211 0.46 1.80 8.68
N ALA A 212 -0.86 1.61 8.57
CA ALA A 212 -1.71 1.09 9.64
C ALA A 212 -1.23 -0.28 10.14
N MET A 213 -0.66 -1.09 9.23
CA MET A 213 -0.07 -2.38 9.55
C MET A 213 0.95 -2.34 10.69
N ARG A 214 1.69 -1.23 10.86
CA ARG A 214 2.65 -1.06 11.96
C ARG A 214 1.97 -1.15 13.33
N GLY A 215 0.70 -0.73 13.39
CA GLY A 215 -0.09 -0.64 14.62
C GLY A 215 -0.98 -1.84 14.90
N ILE A 216 -1.11 -2.81 13.99
CA ILE A 216 -1.96 -3.99 14.17
C ILE A 216 -1.20 -5.07 14.96
N SER A 217 -1.91 -5.76 15.85
CA SER A 217 -1.36 -6.91 16.59
C SER A 217 -0.96 -8.05 15.64
N PRO A 218 0.27 -8.57 15.71
CA PRO A 218 0.79 -9.58 14.79
C PRO A 218 0.19 -10.98 14.98
N SER A 219 -0.49 -11.22 16.10
CA SER A 219 -1.05 -12.54 16.45
C SER A 219 -2.46 -12.79 15.92
N VAL A 220 -3.03 -11.85 15.16
CA VAL A 220 -4.46 -11.86 14.82
C VAL A 220 -4.63 -11.74 13.31
N ALA A 221 -5.05 -12.83 12.66
CA ALA A 221 -5.64 -12.72 11.32
C ALA A 221 -6.86 -11.79 11.41
N SER A 222 -6.92 -10.78 10.56
CA SER A 222 -7.87 -9.69 10.68
C SER A 222 -8.52 -9.39 9.34
N THR A 223 -9.70 -8.78 9.38
CA THR A 223 -10.37 -8.25 8.20
C THR A 223 -10.81 -6.83 8.51
N PHE A 224 -10.58 -5.94 7.56
CA PHE A 224 -11.01 -4.55 7.63
C PHE A 224 -11.62 -4.15 6.29
N ARG A 225 -12.26 -3.00 6.25
CA ARG A 225 -12.87 -2.47 5.03
C ARG A 225 -12.02 -1.37 4.44
N THR A 226 -12.12 -1.22 3.13
CA THR A 226 -11.47 -0.16 2.36
C THR A 226 -12.25 0.07 1.08
N ILE A 227 -11.95 1.14 0.37
CA ILE A 227 -12.50 1.38 -0.97
C ILE A 227 -11.59 0.74 -2.00
N ASN A 228 -12.17 -0.07 -2.88
CA ASN A 228 -11.51 -0.43 -4.13
C ASN A 228 -11.77 0.72 -5.12
N PRO A 229 -10.74 1.51 -5.49
CA PRO A 229 -10.91 2.67 -6.35
C PRO A 229 -11.38 2.29 -7.77
N VAL A 230 -11.01 1.10 -8.24
CA VAL A 230 -11.37 0.59 -9.58
C VAL A 230 -12.80 0.08 -9.60
N ALA A 231 -13.20 -0.65 -8.56
CA ALA A 231 -14.56 -1.15 -8.42
C ALA A 231 -15.53 -0.06 -7.93
N GLN A 232 -15.03 1.09 -7.48
CA GLN A 232 -15.81 2.22 -6.97
C GLN A 232 -16.78 1.79 -5.86
N THR A 233 -16.29 0.92 -4.98
CA THR A 233 -17.13 0.32 -3.95
C THR A 233 -16.29 -0.06 -2.75
N GLN A 234 -16.94 -0.12 -1.60
CA GLN A 234 -16.35 -0.67 -0.39
C GLN A 234 -16.15 -2.18 -0.55
N VAL A 235 -14.95 -2.65 -0.22
CA VAL A 235 -14.58 -4.06 -0.21
C VAL A 235 -13.97 -4.44 1.13
N SER A 236 -13.95 -5.73 1.44
CA SER A 236 -13.16 -6.23 2.56
C SER A 236 -11.73 -6.51 2.12
N CYS A 237 -10.76 -6.22 2.98
CA CYS A 237 -9.37 -6.60 2.86
C CYS A 237 -9.02 -7.56 3.99
N GLY A 238 -8.55 -8.74 3.62
CA GLY A 238 -8.09 -9.77 4.53
C GLY A 238 -6.60 -9.63 4.79
N MET A 239 -6.22 -9.68 6.07
CA MET A 239 -4.86 -9.71 6.54
C MET A 239 -4.63 -11.03 7.27
N THR A 240 -3.72 -11.85 6.76
CA THR A 240 -3.32 -13.09 7.44
C THR A 240 -1.96 -12.87 8.07
N ALA A 241 -1.88 -13.03 9.39
CA ALA A 241 -0.59 -13.15 10.04
C ALA A 241 0.07 -14.45 9.57
N VAL A 242 1.24 -14.34 8.96
CA VAL A 242 2.06 -15.50 8.61
C VAL A 242 2.90 -15.80 9.84
N PRO A 243 2.82 -17.02 10.42
CA PRO A 243 3.67 -17.40 11.53
C PRO A 243 5.12 -17.47 11.08
N THR A 244 5.85 -16.38 11.25
CA THR A 244 7.31 -16.37 11.13
C THR A 244 7.87 -15.42 12.17
N THR A 245 8.23 -15.97 13.33
CA THR A 245 9.41 -15.48 14.02
C THR A 245 10.61 -16.00 13.22
N GLU A 246 10.91 -15.39 12.07
CA GLU A 246 12.20 -15.60 11.40
C GLU A 246 13.26 -14.86 12.20
N SER A 247 13.55 -15.36 13.40
CA SER A 247 14.66 -14.83 14.19
C SER A 247 15.94 -15.03 13.39
N GLY A 248 16.70 -13.96 13.18
CA GLY A 248 18.01 -14.03 12.54
C GLY A 248 18.04 -13.73 11.04
N LYS A 249 16.92 -13.36 10.40
CA LYS A 249 16.99 -12.79 9.04
C LYS A 249 17.75 -11.45 9.10
N GLN A 250 18.82 -11.33 8.31
CA GLN A 250 19.65 -10.13 8.25
C GLN A 250 19.08 -9.13 7.23
N TYR A 251 19.04 -7.87 7.63
CA TYR A 251 18.65 -6.71 6.82
C TYR A 251 19.76 -5.66 6.90
N THR A 252 20.20 -5.14 5.76
CA THR A 252 21.18 -4.06 5.67
C THR A 252 20.48 -2.76 5.31
N PHE A 253 20.42 -1.81 6.24
CA PHE A 253 19.82 -0.49 6.03
C PHE A 253 20.51 0.58 6.88
N ALA A 254 20.24 1.85 6.67
CA ALA A 254 20.67 2.93 7.55
C ALA A 254 19.56 3.30 8.53
N VAL A 255 19.92 3.60 9.78
CA VAL A 255 19.02 4.25 10.75
C VAL A 255 19.67 5.57 11.13
N ASN A 256 18.98 6.70 10.89
CA ASN A 256 19.50 8.04 11.15
C ASN A 256 20.92 8.27 10.59
N GLY A 257 21.13 7.84 9.34
CA GLY A 257 22.42 7.96 8.64
C GLY A 257 23.48 6.91 9.00
N ALA A 258 23.22 5.98 9.93
CA ALA A 258 24.16 4.93 10.32
C ALA A 258 23.85 3.59 9.62
N PRO A 259 24.56 3.21 8.53
CA PRO A 259 24.40 1.91 7.89
C PRO A 259 24.92 0.79 8.78
N ALA A 260 24.16 -0.32 8.86
CA ALA A 260 24.59 -1.53 9.55
C ALA A 260 23.77 -2.74 9.10
N ASP A 261 24.33 -3.92 9.33
CA ASP A 261 23.57 -5.17 9.29
C ASP A 261 22.78 -5.32 10.58
N ARG A 262 21.51 -5.67 10.45
CA ARG A 262 20.56 -5.79 11.57
C ARG A 262 19.77 -7.07 11.44
N THR A 263 19.46 -7.69 12.57
CA THR A 263 18.62 -8.88 12.66
C THR A 263 17.43 -8.58 13.59
N PRO A 264 16.52 -7.66 13.21
CA PRO A 264 15.33 -7.42 14.02
C PRO A 264 14.49 -8.69 14.06
N ASP A 265 13.77 -8.91 15.17
CA ASP A 265 12.60 -9.77 15.13
C ASP A 265 11.59 -9.17 14.13
N VAL A 266 10.80 -10.02 13.48
CA VAL A 266 9.89 -9.60 12.41
C VAL A 266 8.49 -10.17 12.59
N TYR A 267 7.53 -9.48 11.98
CA TYR A 267 6.19 -9.98 11.73
C TYR A 267 5.92 -9.97 10.23
N SER A 268 5.45 -11.10 9.70
CA SER A 268 5.07 -11.22 8.31
C SER A 268 3.55 -11.31 8.18
N PHE A 269 3.04 -10.62 7.17
CA PHE A 269 1.62 -10.62 6.84
C PHE A 269 1.44 -10.86 5.35
N THR A 270 0.31 -11.44 5.01
CA THR A 270 -0.23 -11.32 3.67
C THR A 270 -1.47 -10.45 3.68
N ILE A 271 -1.61 -9.57 2.69
CA ILE A 271 -2.82 -8.77 2.50
C ILE A 271 -3.43 -9.04 1.13
N GLY A 272 -4.75 -9.15 1.08
CA GLY A 272 -5.50 -9.38 -0.15
C GLY A 272 -6.91 -8.82 -0.07
N TYR A 273 -7.41 -8.24 -1.15
CA TYR A 273 -8.75 -7.68 -1.22
C TYR A 273 -9.73 -8.76 -1.67
N SER A 274 -10.99 -8.58 -1.29
CA SER A 274 -12.12 -9.39 -1.77
C SER A 274 -12.79 -8.75 -2.99
N GLY A 275 -13.52 -9.57 -3.74
CA GLY A 275 -14.39 -9.11 -4.84
C GLY A 275 -13.71 -9.06 -6.21
N ASN A 276 -14.30 -8.30 -7.12
CA ASN A 276 -13.78 -8.12 -8.47
C ASN A 276 -12.59 -7.15 -8.45
N TYR A 277 -11.62 -7.37 -9.35
CA TYR A 277 -10.42 -6.52 -9.46
C TYR A 277 -9.64 -6.45 -8.13
N ALA A 278 -9.56 -7.60 -7.47
CA ALA A 278 -9.23 -7.69 -6.06
C ALA A 278 -7.75 -7.48 -5.75
N GLY A 279 -6.87 -8.36 -6.16
CA GLY A 279 -5.63 -8.45 -5.41
C GLY A 279 -4.77 -9.61 -5.75
N GLN A 280 -3.48 -9.39 -6.04
CA GLN A 280 -2.44 -10.38 -5.92
C GLN A 280 -2.08 -10.15 -4.49
N THR A 281 -2.10 -11.23 -3.73
CA THR A 281 -1.75 -11.16 -2.34
C THR A 281 -0.35 -10.57 -2.24
N GLN A 282 -0.22 -9.51 -1.45
CA GLN A 282 1.07 -8.89 -1.19
C GLN A 282 1.64 -9.52 0.07
N GLU A 283 2.95 -9.75 0.07
CA GLU A 283 3.68 -10.23 1.25
C GLU A 283 4.40 -9.04 1.88
N LEU A 284 4.21 -8.85 3.17
CA LEU A 284 4.75 -7.72 3.92
C LEU A 284 5.53 -8.26 5.11
N THR A 285 6.72 -7.73 5.35
CA THR A 285 7.51 -8.05 6.54
C THR A 285 7.88 -6.77 7.26
N TYR A 286 7.42 -6.64 8.51
CA TYR A 286 7.64 -5.48 9.38
C TYR A 286 8.60 -5.85 10.51
N ALA A 287 9.37 -4.87 10.98
CA ALA A 287 10.10 -5.03 12.23
C ALA A 287 9.11 -5.25 13.38
N ALA A 288 9.42 -6.18 14.27
CA ALA A 288 8.64 -6.42 15.47
C ALA A 288 8.94 -5.34 16.51
N LYS A 289 7.91 -5.01 17.30
CA LYS A 289 8.08 -4.19 18.50
C LYS A 289 8.96 -4.95 19.48
N VAL A 290 9.98 -4.28 20.00
CA VAL A 290 10.79 -4.81 21.09
C VAL A 290 9.94 -4.87 22.37
N THR A 291 9.80 -6.04 22.95
CA THR A 291 9.00 -6.28 24.17
C THR A 291 9.78 -6.06 25.45
N GLU A 292 11.12 -6.04 25.39
CA GLU A 292 12.03 -5.84 26.52
C GLU A 292 12.75 -4.48 26.45
N GLY A 293 12.79 -3.72 27.53
CA GLY A 293 13.52 -2.44 27.58
C GLY A 293 12.78 -1.21 27.05
N GLY A 294 11.52 -1.36 26.62
CA GLY A 294 10.57 -0.25 26.42
C GLY A 294 10.82 0.70 25.25
N VAL A 295 11.90 0.51 24.48
CA VAL A 295 12.26 1.31 23.31
C VAL A 295 12.02 0.53 22.02
N ASN A 296 11.14 1.04 21.18
CA ASN A 296 10.88 0.50 19.86
C ASN A 296 11.87 1.06 18.82
N THR A 297 13.07 0.50 18.80
CA THR A 297 14.20 0.96 17.95
C THR A 297 13.83 1.09 16.48
N TYR A 298 13.09 0.13 15.95
CA TYR A 298 12.74 0.07 14.53
C TYR A 298 11.35 0.59 14.23
N ARG A 299 10.60 1.07 15.24
CA ARG A 299 9.29 1.72 15.07
C ARG A 299 8.33 0.89 14.21
N ASN A 300 8.43 -0.43 14.30
CA ASN A 300 7.75 -1.41 13.44
C ASN A 300 7.75 -1.06 11.94
N VAL A 301 8.84 -0.52 11.38
CA VAL A 301 8.86 -0.15 9.94
C VAL A 301 8.71 -1.38 9.03
N LEU A 302 8.13 -1.16 7.85
CA LEU A 302 8.14 -2.15 6.77
C LEU A 302 9.60 -2.36 6.33
N LEU A 303 10.08 -3.60 6.45
CA LEU A 303 11.44 -3.99 6.08
C LEU A 303 11.49 -4.50 4.63
N GLU A 304 10.49 -5.27 4.24
CA GLU A 304 10.40 -5.89 2.92
C GLU A 304 8.93 -6.02 2.49
N MET A 305 8.66 -5.75 1.21
CA MET A 305 7.35 -5.97 0.59
C MET A 305 7.54 -6.61 -0.78
N ARG A 306 6.69 -7.60 -1.09
CA ARG A 306 6.68 -8.30 -2.37
C ARG A 306 5.30 -8.11 -3.00
N VAL A 307 5.29 -7.46 -4.17
CA VAL A 307 4.08 -7.11 -4.92
C VAL A 307 4.14 -7.80 -6.28
N PRO A 308 3.29 -8.82 -6.52
CA PRO A 308 3.28 -9.49 -7.80
C PRO A 308 2.79 -8.57 -8.93
N ALA A 309 3.48 -8.61 -10.07
CA ALA A 309 3.09 -7.91 -11.27
C ALA A 309 1.84 -8.55 -11.92
N LEU A 310 1.11 -7.76 -12.71
CA LEU A 310 -0.05 -8.25 -13.44
C LEU A 310 0.32 -9.39 -14.38
N GLN A 311 -0.67 -10.27 -14.63
CA GLN A 311 -0.52 -11.45 -15.49
C GLN A 311 0.63 -12.38 -15.09
N SER A 312 1.04 -12.34 -13.82
CA SER A 312 2.13 -13.16 -13.28
C SER A 312 3.47 -12.97 -14.00
N LEU A 313 3.73 -11.76 -14.52
CA LEU A 313 4.96 -11.44 -15.26
C LEU A 313 6.21 -11.30 -14.37
N GLY A 314 6.04 -11.34 -13.05
CA GLY A 314 7.12 -11.23 -12.07
C GLY A 314 6.64 -10.66 -10.74
N THR A 315 7.58 -10.27 -9.89
CA THR A 315 7.32 -9.68 -8.57
C THR A 315 8.23 -8.48 -8.34
N LEU A 316 7.65 -7.35 -7.97
CA LEU A 316 8.38 -6.20 -7.44
C LEU A 316 8.74 -6.46 -5.98
N VAL A 317 10.02 -6.30 -5.64
CA VAL A 317 10.55 -6.52 -4.30
C VAL A 317 11.13 -5.23 -3.77
N TYR A 318 10.52 -4.73 -2.71
CA TYR A 318 10.87 -3.51 -2.00
C TYR A 318 11.68 -3.89 -0.77
N LYS A 319 12.85 -3.29 -0.58
CA LYS A 319 13.71 -3.53 0.60
C LYS A 319 14.12 -2.21 1.21
N LEU A 320 13.93 -2.06 2.53
CA LEU A 320 14.31 -0.85 3.25
C LEU A 320 15.82 -0.65 3.13
N THR A 321 16.23 0.56 2.73
CA THR A 321 17.65 0.95 2.64
C THR A 321 17.99 2.07 3.61
N SER A 322 17.04 2.92 3.97
CA SER A 322 17.23 3.99 4.96
C SER A 322 15.95 4.26 5.74
N ALA A 323 16.10 4.49 7.04
CA ALA A 323 15.06 4.98 7.93
C ALA A 323 15.59 6.17 8.74
N GLU A 324 14.99 7.33 8.54
CA GLU A 324 15.26 8.54 9.32
C GLU A 324 14.06 8.80 10.22
N PHE A 325 14.30 8.87 11.53
CA PHE A 325 13.29 9.12 12.54
C PHE A 325 13.67 10.37 13.32
N ASN A 326 12.84 11.41 13.21
CA ASN A 326 12.93 12.62 14.01
C ASN A 326 11.73 12.67 14.96
N GLY A 327 11.96 13.05 16.22
CA GLY A 327 10.92 13.05 17.25
C GLY A 327 11.00 11.85 18.20
N LYS A 328 10.16 11.89 19.25
CA LYS A 328 10.13 10.88 20.30
C LYS A 328 9.56 9.54 19.82
#